data_AF-A0A6A6L073-F1
#
_entry.id   AF-A0A6A6L073-F1
#
_cell.length_a   1.000
_cell.length_b   1.000
_cell.length_c   1.000
_cell.angle_alpha   90.00
_cell.angle_beta   90.00
_cell.angle_gamma   90.00
#
_symmetry.space_group_name_H-M   'P 1'
#
loop_
_entity.id
_entity.type
_entity.pdbx_description
1 polymer ?
#
loop_
_entity_poly.entity_id
_entity_poly.type
_entity_poly.pdbx_seq_one_letter_code
_entity_poly.pdbx_strand_id
1 'polypeptide(L)'
;MGGRTSSGSSGEEDDANWKAAIESVAATTTFGSKVFGNTSNGSTSHSTSNRDVEEQQTQNSQKLKHYQLKAQKLLDDILEKTLLMVSEPIHVPDNPIVDEGGVRLFKHSPAGIIFDHIDEIRGPRKRPRILPAYDVDEKSKKFRRQIKSVTVNGVDIIAAAREEGQKALARFEAKEAAAKAKAKKEEERVAELKRIRGERWLPSIAKEIQLTFQ
;
A
#
# COMPACT_ATOMS: atom_id res chain seq x y z
N MET A 1 14.42 -6.20 59.20
CA MET A 1 13.12 -6.14 58.50
C MET A 1 12.67 -4.69 58.51
N GLY A 2 12.49 -3.92 57.44
CA GLY A 2 12.65 -4.03 55.99
C GLY A 2 12.28 -2.63 55.47
N GLY A 3 13.11 -2.05 54.60
CA GLY A 3 13.09 -0.62 54.26
C GLY A 3 11.95 -0.17 53.34
N ARG A 4 11.61 1.12 53.43
CA ARG A 4 10.88 1.88 52.42
C ARG A 4 11.73 3.08 52.03
N THR A 5 12.48 2.96 50.94
CA THR A 5 13.16 4.08 50.28
C THR A 5 12.19 4.64 49.25
N SER A 6 11.51 5.74 49.57
CA SER A 6 10.78 6.55 48.61
C SER A 6 11.76 7.54 47.97
N SER A 7 12.33 7.18 46.83
CA SER A 7 13.08 8.10 45.97
C SER A 7 12.17 8.57 44.84
N GLY A 8 11.34 9.57 45.13
CA GLY A 8 10.69 10.38 44.12
C GLY A 8 11.53 11.64 43.94
N SER A 9 12.49 11.61 43.02
CA SER A 9 13.25 12.80 42.61
C SER A 9 12.52 13.43 41.44
N SER A 10 11.71 14.46 41.75
CA SER A 10 11.05 15.34 40.79
C SER A 10 12.06 16.39 40.37
N GLY A 11 12.79 16.12 39.29
CA GLY A 11 13.68 17.07 38.63
C GLY A 11 12.87 17.97 37.71
N GLU A 12 12.48 19.12 38.22
CA GLU A 12 11.85 20.22 37.47
C GLU A 12 12.93 21.02 36.72
N GLU A 13 13.66 20.36 35.84
CA GLU A 13 14.50 21.03 34.86
C GLU A 13 13.81 20.87 33.51
N ASP A 14 12.80 21.73 33.32
CA ASP A 14 12.29 22.11 32.01
C ASP A 14 13.50 22.48 31.15
N ASP A 15 13.96 21.52 30.35
CA ASP A 15 15.13 21.59 29.49
C ASP A 15 15.16 22.95 28.75
N ALA A 16 15.91 23.95 29.21
CA ALA A 16 15.91 25.26 28.54
C ALA A 16 16.33 25.14 27.05
N ASN A 17 17.02 24.05 26.74
CA ASN A 17 17.52 23.68 25.43
C ASN A 17 16.42 23.28 24.41
N TRP A 18 15.34 22.56 24.80
CA TRP A 18 14.27 22.22 23.83
C TRP A 18 13.43 23.45 23.48
N LYS A 19 13.17 24.33 24.45
CA LYS A 19 12.43 25.58 24.20
C LYS A 19 13.21 26.49 23.25
N ALA A 20 14.51 26.66 23.48
CA ALA A 20 15.37 27.44 22.58
C ALA A 20 15.44 26.86 21.16
N ALA A 21 15.46 25.53 21.01
CA ALA A 21 15.45 24.88 19.69
C ALA A 21 14.15 25.14 18.91
N ILE A 22 13.00 25.16 19.59
CA ILE A 22 11.70 25.45 18.96
C ILE A 22 11.62 26.92 18.53
N GLU A 23 12.06 27.84 19.38
CA GLU A 23 12.05 29.27 19.07
C GLU A 23 12.99 29.64 17.92
N SER A 24 14.16 28.96 17.82
CA SER A 24 15.10 29.12 16.70
C SER A 24 14.47 28.78 15.34
N VAL A 25 13.66 27.72 15.29
CA VAL A 25 12.93 27.34 14.07
C VAL A 25 11.84 28.36 13.75
N ALA A 26 11.08 28.82 14.75
CA ALA A 26 10.01 29.80 14.56
C ALA A 26 10.52 31.16 14.04
N ALA A 27 11.68 31.63 14.51
CA ALA A 27 12.29 32.88 14.06
C ALA A 27 12.76 32.84 12.60
N THR A 28 13.07 31.65 12.07
CA THR A 28 13.63 31.48 10.72
C THR A 28 12.54 31.32 9.63
N THR A 29 11.26 31.13 9.98
CA THR A 29 10.19 30.93 8.98
C THR A 29 9.49 32.22 8.50
N THR A 30 9.88 33.38 9.02
CA THR A 30 9.30 34.67 8.57
C THR A 30 9.99 35.19 7.30
N PHE A 31 9.72 34.52 6.19
CA PHE A 31 9.83 35.07 4.82
C PHE A 31 8.54 34.65 4.13
N GLY A 32 7.61 35.51 3.74
CA GLY A 32 7.75 36.85 3.19
C GLY A 32 6.82 36.89 1.99
N SER A 33 5.51 37.02 2.23
CA SER A 33 4.52 37.20 1.15
C SER A 33 4.75 38.58 0.53
N LYS A 34 5.38 38.62 -0.65
CA LYS A 34 5.51 39.84 -1.46
C LYS A 34 4.90 39.60 -2.84
N VAL A 35 3.65 40.05 -2.95
CA VAL A 35 3.11 40.92 -4.00
C VAL A 35 3.88 40.96 -5.33
N PHE A 36 3.27 40.43 -6.39
CA PHE A 36 3.03 41.00 -7.73
C PHE A 36 2.08 40.02 -8.44
N GLY A 37 0.94 40.33 -9.07
CA GLY A 37 0.14 41.54 -9.25
C GLY A 37 -1.06 41.11 -10.13
N ASN A 38 -2.27 41.53 -9.78
CA ASN A 38 -3.28 42.04 -10.72
C ASN A 38 -4.56 42.46 -9.96
N THR A 39 -4.71 43.78 -9.87
CA THR A 39 -5.90 44.54 -10.30
C THR A 39 -7.24 44.37 -9.55
N SER A 40 -7.62 45.52 -8.97
CA SER A 40 -8.95 46.12 -8.79
C SER A 40 -9.93 45.57 -7.75
N ASN A 41 -10.07 46.41 -6.69
CA ASN A 41 -11.29 46.99 -6.14
C ASN A 41 -12.50 46.10 -5.82
N GLY A 42 -12.92 46.21 -4.55
CA GLY A 42 -14.30 46.65 -4.29
C GLY A 42 -15.12 45.78 -3.35
N SER A 43 -15.25 46.28 -2.12
CA SER A 43 -16.47 46.33 -1.32
C SER A 43 -17.15 45.05 -0.82
N THR A 44 -17.21 45.01 0.51
CA THR A 44 -18.19 44.35 1.37
C THR A 44 -19.63 44.40 0.85
N SER A 45 -20.37 43.29 0.96
CA SER A 45 -21.83 43.30 1.25
C SER A 45 -22.31 41.95 1.74
N HIS A 46 -23.00 41.98 2.88
CA HIS A 46 -23.87 40.93 3.38
C HIS A 46 -25.12 40.81 2.49
N SER A 47 -25.64 39.59 2.26
CA SER A 47 -27.09 39.33 2.33
C SER A 47 -27.47 37.86 2.17
N THR A 48 -28.49 37.51 2.93
CA THR A 48 -29.29 36.29 3.02
C THR A 48 -30.05 35.95 1.74
N SER A 49 -30.29 34.67 1.45
CA SER A 49 -31.63 34.04 1.29
C SER A 49 -31.59 32.73 0.47
N ASN A 50 -32.51 31.83 0.83
CA ASN A 50 -32.76 30.50 0.27
C ASN A 50 -33.35 30.54 -1.15
N ARG A 51 -32.90 29.63 -2.05
CA ARG A 51 -33.71 28.58 -2.73
C ARG A 51 -33.00 27.99 -3.96
N ASP A 52 -33.01 26.65 -3.97
CA ASP A 52 -33.29 25.72 -5.07
C ASP A 52 -32.40 25.64 -6.34
N VAL A 53 -31.76 24.47 -6.45
CA VAL A 53 -31.34 23.70 -7.65
C VAL A 53 -30.15 24.22 -8.48
N GLU A 54 -29.00 23.54 -8.35
CA GLU A 54 -28.29 22.94 -9.50
C GLU A 54 -27.17 21.99 -9.03
N GLU A 55 -27.04 20.88 -9.76
CA GLU A 55 -25.98 19.87 -9.60
C GLU A 55 -24.61 20.49 -9.86
N GLN A 56 -23.70 20.38 -8.90
CA GLN A 56 -22.28 20.35 -9.19
C GLN A 56 -21.60 19.41 -8.21
N GLN A 57 -21.18 18.26 -8.74
CA GLN A 57 -20.21 17.36 -8.13
C GLN A 57 -18.94 18.15 -7.81
N THR A 58 -18.88 18.76 -6.64
CA THR A 58 -17.60 19.15 -6.04
C THR A 58 -17.02 17.89 -5.43
N GLN A 59 -16.18 17.21 -6.20
CA GLN A 59 -15.24 16.25 -5.61
C GLN A 59 -14.44 17.03 -4.57
N ASN A 60 -14.75 16.78 -3.30
CA ASN A 60 -13.94 17.26 -2.20
C ASN A 60 -12.53 16.75 -2.42
N SER A 61 -11.65 17.61 -2.93
CA SER A 61 -10.21 17.36 -2.96
C SER A 61 -9.77 17.28 -1.52
N GLN A 62 -9.79 16.07 -0.96
CA GLN A 62 -9.25 15.82 0.37
C GLN A 62 -7.80 16.27 0.31
N LYS A 63 -7.50 17.39 0.98
CA LYS A 63 -6.14 17.93 1.06
C LYS A 63 -5.25 16.81 1.59
N LEU A 64 -4.32 16.36 0.74
CA LEU A 64 -3.37 15.31 1.12
C LEU A 64 -2.66 15.75 2.41
N LYS A 65 -2.60 14.85 3.39
CA LYS A 65 -1.88 15.10 4.63
C LYS A 65 -0.38 15.21 4.33
N HIS A 66 0.37 15.97 5.14
CA HIS A 66 1.81 16.22 4.93
C HIS A 66 2.65 14.97 4.68
N TYR A 67 2.35 13.85 5.36
CA TYR A 67 3.06 12.59 5.15
C TYR A 67 2.77 11.94 3.79
N GLN A 68 1.57 12.17 3.22
CA GLN A 68 1.20 11.65 1.90
C GLN A 68 1.95 12.40 0.81
N LEU A 69 2.06 13.73 0.93
CA LEU A 69 2.88 14.57 0.05
C LEU A 69 4.36 14.17 0.10
N LYS A 70 4.90 13.87 1.29
CA LYS A 70 6.27 13.36 1.43
C LYS A 70 6.47 12.01 0.77
N ALA A 71 5.52 11.08 0.93
CA ALA A 71 5.58 9.77 0.30
C ALA A 71 5.50 9.88 -1.22
N GLN A 72 4.62 10.74 -1.73
CA GLN A 72 4.50 11.01 -3.16
C GLN A 72 5.80 11.59 -3.72
N LYS A 73 6.36 12.62 -3.08
CA LYS A 73 7.64 13.21 -3.49
C LYS A 73 8.78 12.17 -3.52
N LEU A 74 8.86 11.30 -2.52
CA LEU A 74 9.86 10.24 -2.49
C LEU A 74 9.70 9.26 -3.66
N LEU A 75 8.45 8.90 -4.00
CA LEU A 75 8.16 8.04 -5.14
C LEU A 75 8.53 8.72 -6.46
N ASP A 76 8.20 10.00 -6.61
CA ASP A 76 8.57 10.79 -7.79
C ASP A 76 10.09 10.89 -7.93
N ASP A 77 10.82 11.15 -6.85
CA ASP A 77 12.29 11.19 -6.82
C ASP A 77 12.91 9.82 -7.20
N ILE A 78 12.27 8.71 -6.82
CA ILE A 78 12.72 7.35 -7.20
C ILE A 78 12.45 7.11 -8.69
N LEU A 79 11.27 7.47 -9.18
CA LEU A 79 10.90 7.30 -10.59
C LEU A 79 11.82 8.11 -11.51
N GLU A 80 12.10 9.38 -11.17
CA GLU A 80 12.99 10.25 -11.96
C GLU A 80 14.43 9.72 -12.01
N LYS A 81 14.92 9.13 -10.91
CA LYS A 81 16.28 8.55 -10.85
C LYS A 81 16.38 7.20 -11.56
N THR A 82 15.30 6.43 -11.60
CA THR A 82 15.32 5.06 -12.11
C THR A 82 14.86 4.96 -13.57
N LEU A 83 14.05 5.90 -14.05
CA LEU A 83 13.46 5.88 -15.39
C LEU A 83 13.85 7.12 -16.20
N LEU A 84 14.53 6.92 -17.32
CA LEU A 84 14.69 7.96 -18.34
C LEU A 84 13.51 7.88 -19.32
N MET A 85 12.59 8.83 -19.24
CA MET A 85 11.50 8.93 -20.22
C MET A 85 12.02 9.48 -21.54
N VAL A 86 12.32 8.60 -22.49
CA VAL A 86 12.54 8.98 -23.90
C VAL A 86 11.17 9.20 -24.54
N SER A 87 10.74 10.45 -24.59
CA SER A 87 9.47 10.84 -25.24
C SER A 87 9.74 11.17 -26.72
N GLU A 88 9.68 10.17 -27.60
CA GLU A 88 9.51 10.42 -29.02
C GLU A 88 8.01 10.69 -29.31
N PRO A 89 7.64 11.79 -30.00
CA PRO A 89 6.25 12.06 -30.33
C PRO A 89 5.80 11.11 -31.45
N ILE A 90 5.07 10.06 -31.08
CA ILE A 90 4.38 9.20 -32.04
C ILE A 90 3.12 9.93 -32.50
N HIS A 91 3.07 10.30 -33.78
CA HIS A 91 1.88 10.86 -34.41
C HIS A 91 0.80 9.77 -34.53
N VAL A 92 -0.25 9.87 -33.73
CA VAL A 92 -1.42 9.00 -33.80
C VAL A 92 -2.43 9.63 -34.75
N PRO A 93 -2.77 9.01 -35.90
CA PRO A 93 -3.77 9.56 -36.80
C PRO A 93 -5.17 9.25 -36.27
N ASP A 94 -5.95 10.32 -36.06
CA ASP A 94 -7.36 10.28 -35.72
C ASP A 94 -8.13 9.44 -36.76
N ASN A 95 -8.74 8.35 -36.31
CA ASN A 95 -9.71 7.61 -37.09
C ASN A 95 -10.95 7.37 -36.20
N PRO A 96 -12.15 7.51 -36.77
CA PRO A 96 -13.39 7.39 -36.00
C PRO A 96 -13.52 5.95 -35.51
N ILE A 97 -13.57 5.80 -34.19
CA ILE A 97 -13.88 4.54 -33.52
C ILE A 97 -15.34 4.25 -33.87
N VAL A 98 -15.57 3.36 -34.84
CA VAL A 98 -16.88 2.75 -35.02
C VAL A 98 -17.03 1.81 -33.83
N ASP A 99 -17.90 2.21 -32.91
CA ASP A 99 -18.14 1.61 -31.60
C ASP A 99 -18.94 0.30 -31.77
N GLU A 100 -18.35 -0.67 -32.46
CA GLU A 100 -18.86 -2.02 -32.54
C GLU A 100 -18.35 -2.75 -31.28
N GLY A 101 -19.18 -2.73 -30.24
CA GLY A 101 -18.83 -3.15 -28.89
C GLY A 101 -18.16 -4.54 -28.85
N GLY A 102 -16.86 -4.55 -28.54
CA GLY A 102 -16.08 -5.78 -28.44
C GLY A 102 -14.58 -5.55 -28.45
N VAL A 103 -13.82 -6.59 -28.09
CA VAL A 103 -12.35 -6.58 -28.10
C VAL A 103 -11.83 -7.08 -29.45
N ARG A 104 -10.99 -6.26 -30.08
CA ARG A 104 -10.32 -6.54 -31.37
C ARG A 104 -8.81 -6.68 -31.13
N LEU A 105 -8.20 -7.76 -31.62
CA LEU A 105 -6.74 -7.94 -31.54
C LEU A 105 -5.97 -7.12 -32.58
N PHE A 106 -6.58 -6.86 -33.74
CA PHE A 106 -5.96 -6.10 -34.83
C PHE A 106 -6.95 -5.08 -35.42
N LYS A 107 -6.43 -3.95 -35.91
CA LYS A 107 -7.21 -2.80 -36.43
C LYS A 107 -8.18 -3.15 -37.56
N HIS A 108 -7.89 -4.18 -38.36
CA HIS A 108 -8.72 -4.61 -39.49
C HIS A 108 -9.32 -6.01 -39.30
N SER A 109 -9.14 -6.63 -38.14
CA SER A 109 -9.73 -7.93 -37.82
C SER A 109 -11.17 -7.75 -37.31
N PRO A 110 -12.07 -8.70 -37.56
CA PRO A 110 -13.32 -8.81 -36.81
C PRO A 110 -13.04 -8.82 -35.29
N ALA A 111 -13.99 -8.33 -34.50
CA ALA A 111 -13.93 -8.45 -33.04
C ALA A 111 -13.98 -9.92 -32.64
N GLY A 112 -13.01 -10.36 -31.86
CA GLY A 112 -12.91 -11.75 -31.40
C GLY A 112 -13.79 -12.01 -30.18
N ILE A 113 -13.99 -10.97 -29.35
CA ILE A 113 -14.89 -11.00 -28.20
C ILE A 113 -15.91 -9.90 -28.44
N ILE A 114 -17.15 -10.26 -28.69
CA ILE A 114 -18.26 -9.31 -28.83
C ILE A 114 -18.82 -9.13 -27.41
N PHE A 115 -18.91 -7.88 -26.95
CA PHE A 115 -19.69 -7.64 -25.74
C PHE A 115 -21.15 -7.83 -26.15
N ASP A 116 -21.81 -8.88 -25.64
CA ASP A 116 -23.27 -8.94 -25.73
C ASP A 116 -23.77 -7.55 -25.32
N HIS A 117 -24.58 -6.92 -26.18
CA HIS A 117 -25.38 -5.80 -25.75
C HIS A 117 -26.32 -6.40 -24.74
N ILE A 118 -25.86 -6.46 -23.49
CA ILE A 118 -26.63 -6.92 -22.37
C ILE A 118 -27.85 -6.04 -22.46
N ASP A 119 -28.97 -6.62 -22.91
CA ASP A 119 -30.30 -6.07 -22.75
C ASP A 119 -30.24 -5.35 -21.43
N GLU A 120 -30.31 -4.01 -21.46
CA GLU A 120 -30.12 -3.16 -20.28
C GLU A 120 -30.75 -3.92 -19.12
N ILE A 121 -29.95 -4.53 -18.23
CA ILE A 121 -30.53 -5.25 -17.12
C ILE A 121 -31.08 -4.10 -16.30
N ARG A 122 -32.34 -3.75 -16.59
CA ARG A 122 -33.16 -2.83 -15.84
C ARG A 122 -33.49 -3.58 -14.58
N GLY A 123 -32.45 -3.81 -13.78
CA GLY A 123 -32.58 -4.17 -12.40
C GLY A 123 -33.56 -3.18 -11.78
N PRO A 124 -34.33 -3.62 -10.76
CA PRO A 124 -35.36 -2.79 -10.17
C PRO A 124 -34.79 -1.41 -9.82
N ARG A 125 -35.22 -0.38 -10.57
CA ARG A 125 -34.76 1.03 -10.39
C ARG A 125 -35.13 1.56 -9.01
N LYS A 126 -36.06 0.89 -8.32
CA LYS A 126 -36.40 1.14 -6.92
C LYS A 126 -35.44 0.38 -6.01
N ARG A 127 -34.74 1.11 -5.15
CA ARG A 127 -34.03 0.53 -4.01
C ARG A 127 -34.99 -0.34 -3.20
N PRO A 128 -34.64 -1.61 -2.88
CA PRO A 128 -35.45 -2.40 -1.97
C PRO A 128 -35.58 -1.64 -0.66
N ARG A 129 -36.82 -1.44 -0.21
CA ARG A 129 -37.10 -0.78 1.06
C ARG A 129 -36.85 -1.80 2.16
N ILE A 130 -35.57 -2.00 2.50
CA ILE A 130 -35.15 -2.80 3.65
C ILE A 130 -35.53 -1.99 4.89
N LEU A 131 -36.77 -2.14 5.35
CA LEU A 131 -37.12 -1.76 6.70
C LEU A 131 -36.30 -2.67 7.62
N PRO A 132 -35.74 -2.16 8.73
CA PRO A 132 -35.22 -3.02 9.79
C PRO A 132 -36.28 -4.08 10.10
N ALA A 133 -36.00 -5.32 9.71
CA ALA A 133 -36.97 -6.40 9.78
C ALA A 133 -37.06 -6.79 11.25
N TYR A 134 -38.01 -6.16 11.95
CA TYR A 134 -38.26 -6.26 13.38
C TYR A 134 -37.20 -5.62 14.29
N ASP A 135 -37.68 -4.99 15.37
CA ASP A 135 -36.84 -4.62 16.50
C ASP A 135 -36.20 -5.90 17.06
N VAL A 136 -34.88 -5.97 16.97
CA VAL A 136 -34.13 -7.12 17.48
C VAL A 136 -34.10 -7.03 19.01
N ASP A 137 -34.93 -7.82 19.67
CA ASP A 137 -34.87 -7.96 21.11
C ASP A 137 -33.63 -8.77 21.52
N GLU A 138 -32.59 -8.06 21.96
CA GLU A 138 -31.33 -8.64 22.45
C GLU A 138 -31.53 -9.61 23.63
N LYS A 139 -32.61 -9.44 24.40
CA LYS A 139 -32.95 -10.32 25.53
C LYS A 139 -33.71 -11.57 25.08
N SER A 140 -34.16 -11.62 23.82
CA SER A 140 -34.87 -12.75 23.25
C SER A 140 -34.01 -14.01 23.30
N LYS A 141 -34.65 -15.14 23.59
CA LYS A 141 -34.00 -16.46 23.54
C LYS A 141 -33.52 -16.80 22.13
N LYS A 142 -34.25 -16.38 21.09
CA LYS A 142 -33.88 -16.63 19.69
C LYS A 142 -32.60 -15.89 19.32
N PHE A 143 -32.50 -14.61 19.68
CA PHE A 143 -31.29 -13.81 19.45
C PHE A 143 -30.07 -14.40 20.17
N ARG A 144 -30.18 -14.69 21.47
CA ARG A 144 -29.08 -15.30 22.23
C ARG A 144 -28.66 -16.67 21.69
N ARG A 145 -29.60 -17.49 21.21
CA ARG A 145 -29.29 -18.78 20.58
C ARG A 145 -28.55 -18.59 19.26
N GLN A 146 -28.96 -17.62 18.45
CA GLN A 146 -28.31 -17.30 17.18
C GLN A 146 -26.89 -16.77 17.39
N ILE A 147 -26.67 -15.88 18.37
CA ILE A 147 -25.33 -15.41 18.74
C ILE A 147 -24.47 -16.57 19.24
N LYS A 148 -24.98 -17.44 20.13
CA LYS A 148 -24.24 -18.61 20.61
C LYS A 148 -23.86 -19.59 19.50
N SER A 149 -24.70 -19.79 18.49
CA SER A 149 -24.37 -20.67 17.35
C SER A 149 -23.33 -20.06 16.41
N VAL A 150 -23.25 -18.73 16.34
CA VAL A 150 -22.30 -18.01 15.48
C VAL A 150 -20.97 -17.76 16.19
N THR A 151 -20.98 -17.72 17.52
CA THR A 151 -19.78 -17.45 18.32
C THR A 151 -18.82 -18.63 18.20
N VAL A 152 -17.76 -18.43 17.43
CA VAL A 152 -16.61 -19.34 17.41
C VAL A 152 -15.84 -19.13 18.72
N ASN A 153 -15.48 -20.22 19.42
CA ASN A 153 -14.67 -20.11 20.63
C ASN A 153 -13.28 -19.56 20.26
N GLY A 154 -12.88 -18.43 20.84
CA GLY A 154 -11.57 -17.84 20.58
C GLY A 154 -10.39 -18.77 20.93
N VAL A 155 -10.59 -19.69 21.88
CA VAL A 155 -9.60 -20.70 22.26
C VAL A 155 -9.31 -21.66 21.10
N ASP A 156 -10.34 -22.10 20.39
CA ASP A 156 -10.21 -23.04 19.28
C ASP A 156 -9.47 -22.40 18.10
N ILE A 157 -9.72 -21.11 17.84
CA ILE A 157 -9.01 -20.34 16.81
C ILE A 157 -7.53 -20.23 17.15
N ILE A 158 -7.19 -19.88 18.40
CA ILE A 158 -5.80 -19.74 18.85
C ILE A 158 -5.09 -21.09 18.80
N ALA A 159 -5.76 -22.18 19.18
CA ALA A 159 -5.22 -23.53 19.11
C ALA A 159 -4.93 -23.94 17.65
N ALA A 160 -5.90 -23.75 16.74
CA ALA A 160 -5.74 -24.04 15.32
C ALA A 160 -4.59 -23.24 14.69
N ALA A 161 -4.50 -21.94 15.00
CA ALA A 161 -3.42 -21.08 14.49
C ALA A 161 -2.03 -21.55 14.97
N ARG A 162 -1.92 -22.00 16.22
CA ARG A 162 -0.67 -22.55 16.76
C ARG A 162 -0.29 -23.86 16.08
N GLU A 163 -1.23 -24.76 15.90
CA GLU A 163 -1.01 -26.05 15.22
C GLU A 163 -0.55 -25.83 13.78
N GLU A 164 -1.23 -24.96 13.04
CA GLU A 164 -0.87 -24.65 11.66
C GLU A 164 0.50 -23.96 11.57
N GLY A 165 0.82 -23.07 12.52
CA GLY A 165 2.15 -22.46 12.66
C GLY A 165 3.25 -23.50 12.89
N GLN A 166 3.04 -24.45 13.81
CA GLN A 166 3.98 -25.54 14.05
C GLN A 166 4.18 -26.43 12.82
N LYS A 167 3.10 -26.74 12.10
CA LYS A 167 3.15 -27.52 10.86
C LYS A 167 3.94 -26.78 9.76
N ALA A 168 3.80 -25.46 9.67
CA ALA A 168 4.57 -24.65 8.72
C ALA A 168 6.06 -24.63 9.08
N LEU A 169 6.40 -24.49 10.36
CA LEU A 169 7.79 -24.55 10.83
C LEU A 169 8.43 -25.90 10.50
N ALA A 170 7.76 -27.02 10.80
CA ALA A 170 8.28 -28.35 10.48
C ALA A 170 8.51 -28.55 8.97
N ARG A 171 7.61 -28.00 8.12
CA ARG A 171 7.79 -28.03 6.65
C ARG A 171 9.00 -27.21 6.20
N PHE A 172 9.26 -26.07 6.85
CA PHE A 172 10.41 -25.23 6.54
C PHE A 172 11.72 -25.91 6.96
N GLU A 173 11.78 -26.45 8.17
CA GLU A 173 12.93 -27.20 8.68
C GLU A 173 13.26 -28.42 7.81
N ALA A 174 12.24 -29.16 7.34
CA ALA A 174 12.44 -30.27 6.41
C ALA A 174 13.05 -29.83 5.07
N LYS A 175 12.62 -28.67 4.55
CA LYS A 175 13.20 -28.08 3.32
C LYS A 175 14.64 -27.65 3.54
N GLU A 176 14.95 -27.00 4.66
CA GLU A 176 16.32 -26.62 5.00
C GLU A 176 17.22 -27.86 5.15
N ALA A 177 16.75 -28.89 5.85
CA ALA A 177 17.51 -30.13 6.03
C ALA A 177 17.80 -30.80 4.68
N ALA A 178 16.82 -30.84 3.77
CA ALA A 178 17.00 -31.35 2.42
C ALA A 178 18.00 -30.52 1.61
N ALA A 179 17.94 -29.18 1.70
CA ALA A 179 18.90 -28.29 1.04
C ALA A 179 20.32 -28.48 1.58
N LYS A 180 20.49 -28.56 2.91
CA LYS A 180 21.76 -28.83 3.57
C LYS A 180 22.32 -30.21 3.17
N ALA A 181 21.48 -31.25 3.11
CA ALA A 181 21.91 -32.58 2.67
C ALA A 181 22.35 -32.58 1.19
N LYS A 182 21.64 -31.84 0.33
CA LYS A 182 22.03 -31.69 -1.08
C LYS A 182 23.35 -30.92 -1.23
N ALA A 183 23.54 -29.86 -0.44
CA ALA A 183 24.80 -29.11 -0.42
C ALA A 183 25.97 -30.00 0.00
N LYS A 184 25.84 -30.77 1.08
CA LYS A 184 26.89 -31.71 1.52
C LYS A 184 27.23 -32.76 0.46
N LYS A 185 26.23 -33.35 -0.19
CA LYS A 185 26.45 -34.31 -1.28
C LYS A 185 27.22 -33.68 -2.46
N GLU A 186 26.90 -32.44 -2.78
CA GLU A 186 27.61 -31.71 -3.84
C GLU A 186 29.05 -31.35 -3.42
N GLU A 187 29.26 -30.92 -2.17
CA GLU A 187 30.59 -30.68 -1.61
C GLU A 187 31.46 -31.95 -1.63
N GLU A 188 30.90 -33.10 -1.26
CA GLU A 188 31.57 -34.41 -1.32
C GLU A 188 31.95 -34.77 -2.76
N ARG A 189 31.01 -34.61 -3.71
CA ARG A 189 31.27 -34.81 -5.15
C ARG A 189 32.38 -33.90 -5.66
N VAL A 190 32.36 -32.64 -5.24
CA VAL A 190 33.40 -31.64 -5.58
C VAL A 190 34.75 -32.04 -4.97
N ALA A 191 34.78 -32.46 -3.71
CA ALA A 191 36.00 -32.90 -3.05
C ALA A 191 36.60 -34.15 -3.73
N GLU A 192 35.77 -35.10 -4.15
CA GLU A 192 36.21 -36.29 -4.89
C GLU A 192 36.80 -35.92 -6.26
N LEU A 193 36.15 -35.02 -7.01
CA LEU A 193 36.70 -34.50 -8.27
C LEU A 193 38.02 -33.74 -8.05
N LYS A 194 38.14 -32.99 -6.96
CA LYS A 194 39.40 -32.32 -6.54
C LYS A 194 40.50 -33.34 -6.27
N ARG A 195 40.19 -34.47 -5.63
CA ARG A 195 41.15 -35.55 -5.37
C ARG A 195 41.64 -36.22 -6.66
N ILE A 196 40.75 -36.48 -7.61
CA ILE A 196 41.09 -37.22 -8.85
C ILE A 196 41.81 -36.33 -9.86
N ARG A 197 41.41 -35.06 -10.02
CA ARG A 197 41.80 -34.20 -11.15
C ARG A 197 42.59 -32.94 -10.76
N GLY A 198 42.84 -32.70 -9.47
CA GLY A 198 43.57 -31.53 -8.96
C GLY A 198 42.69 -30.28 -8.80
N GLU A 199 43.27 -29.07 -8.73
CA GLU A 199 42.50 -27.82 -8.53
C GLU A 199 42.02 -27.17 -9.85
N ARG A 200 42.36 -27.76 -11.00
CA ARG A 200 42.25 -27.13 -12.33
C ARG A 200 40.89 -27.35 -13.02
N TRP A 201 39.95 -28.07 -12.39
CA TRP A 201 38.66 -28.46 -13.00
C TRP A 201 37.46 -27.62 -12.54
N LEU A 202 37.62 -26.81 -11.48
CA LEU A 202 36.65 -25.78 -11.14
C LEU A 202 36.94 -24.56 -12.03
N PRO A 203 35.93 -23.94 -12.66
CA PRO A 203 36.13 -22.70 -13.42
C PRO A 203 36.86 -21.68 -12.54
N SER A 204 38.01 -21.15 -13.00
CA SER A 204 38.77 -20.16 -12.26
C SER A 204 38.10 -18.79 -12.33
N ILE A 205 36.85 -18.70 -11.87
CA ILE A 205 36.06 -17.47 -11.83
C ILE A 205 36.82 -16.37 -11.06
N ALA A 206 37.66 -16.76 -10.10
CA ALA A 206 38.54 -15.84 -9.37
C ALA A 206 39.58 -15.12 -10.25
N LYS A 207 40.12 -15.74 -11.31
CA LYS A 207 41.02 -15.07 -12.27
C LYS A 207 40.26 -14.21 -13.28
N GLU A 208 39.07 -14.65 -13.65
CA GLU A 208 38.22 -13.97 -14.62
C GLU A 208 37.65 -12.66 -14.05
N ILE A 209 37.23 -12.67 -12.77
CA ILE A 209 36.81 -11.46 -12.05
C ILE A 209 37.95 -10.42 -11.99
N GLN A 210 39.21 -10.83 -11.80
CA GLN A 210 40.35 -9.90 -11.76
C GLN A 210 40.67 -9.29 -13.13
N LEU A 211 40.42 -10.01 -14.22
CA LEU A 211 40.64 -9.53 -15.59
C LEU A 211 39.53 -8.58 -16.07
N THR A 212 38.31 -8.69 -15.54
CA THR A 212 37.18 -7.81 -15.91
C THR A 212 37.22 -6.41 -15.29
N PHE A 213 38.12 -6.16 -14.34
CA PHE A 213 38.27 -4.86 -13.67
C PHE A 213 39.53 -4.09 -14.09
N GLN A 214 40.16 -4.44 -15.21
CA GLN A 214 41.35 -3.77 -15.73
C GLN A 214 41.08 -3.06 -17.06
#